data_AF-A0A1I7H6C2-F1
#
_entry.id   AF-A0A1I7H6C2-F1
#
_cell.length_a   1.000
_cell.length_b   1.000
_cell.length_c   1.000
_cell.angle_alpha   90.00
_cell.angle_beta   90.00
_cell.angle_gamma   90.00
#
_symmetry.space_group_name_H-M   'P 1'
#
loop_
_entity.id
_entity.type
_entity.pdbx_description
1 polymer ?
#
loop_
_entity_poly.entity_id
_entity_poly.type
_entity_poly.pdbx_seq_one_letter_code
_entity_poly.pdbx_strand_id
1 'polypeptide(L)'
;MTSPRKSEESLNDKGESSQWLIKAADLYRANMVWKLFGTGASGQRLIEGLSSPNENVRTLAGMFLVQSGRKAIPLLEHELENRRNMPLVLTMLGDIGAAESEGKLRRHLDDSDPEAAKAANEALRALLLKQKMDSSANMESQRPPKE
;
A
#
# COMPACT_ATOMS: atom_id res chain seq x y z
N MET A 1 11.63 49.09 -3.73
CA MET A 1 10.57 48.20 -3.23
C MET A 1 9.62 47.91 -4.38
N THR A 2 9.85 46.84 -5.12
CA THR A 2 9.01 46.42 -6.25
C THR A 2 8.59 44.98 -6.00
N SER A 3 7.36 44.79 -5.54
CA SER A 3 6.71 43.48 -5.49
C SER A 3 5.87 43.28 -6.73
N PRO A 4 6.24 42.35 -7.62
CA PRO A 4 5.29 41.59 -8.40
C PRO A 4 5.44 40.12 -7.99
N ARG A 5 4.56 39.61 -7.11
CA ARG A 5 4.65 38.21 -6.68
C ARG A 5 3.30 37.58 -6.35
N LYS A 6 2.26 37.90 -7.13
CA LYS A 6 0.92 37.28 -6.98
C LYS A 6 0.40 36.56 -8.23
N SER A 7 0.95 36.87 -9.42
CA SER A 7 0.54 36.27 -10.69
C SER A 7 1.28 34.96 -11.01
N GLU A 8 2.56 34.84 -10.65
CA GLU A 8 3.39 33.66 -10.96
C GLU A 8 3.03 32.43 -10.10
N GLU A 9 2.64 32.64 -8.84
CA GLU A 9 2.27 31.56 -7.92
C GLU A 9 1.00 30.81 -8.36
N SER A 10 0.03 31.53 -8.95
CA SER A 10 -1.25 30.97 -9.43
C SER A 10 -1.14 30.10 -10.69
N LEU A 11 -0.08 30.29 -11.48
CA LEU A 11 0.16 29.55 -12.72
C LEU A 11 0.87 28.22 -12.46
N ASN A 12 1.78 28.21 -11.46
CA ASN A 12 2.50 27.02 -11.05
C ASN A 12 1.57 26.00 -10.37
N ASP A 13 0.64 26.48 -9.53
CA ASP A 13 -0.37 25.67 -8.85
C ASP A 13 -1.29 24.90 -9.82
N LYS A 14 -1.69 25.51 -10.94
CA LYS A 14 -2.50 24.85 -11.99
C LYS A 14 -1.71 23.80 -12.79
N GLY A 15 -0.42 24.01 -13.01
CA GLY A 15 0.47 23.06 -13.68
C GLY A 15 0.71 21.81 -12.83
N GLU A 16 1.02 21.99 -11.55
CA GLU A 16 1.16 20.89 -10.58
C GLU A 16 -0.17 20.15 -10.38
N SER A 17 -1.28 20.88 -10.35
CA SER A 17 -2.64 20.32 -10.31
C SER A 17 -2.96 19.42 -11.51
N SER A 18 -2.57 19.83 -12.72
CA SER A 18 -2.84 19.05 -13.93
C SER A 18 -1.97 17.79 -14.02
N GLN A 19 -0.72 17.86 -13.54
CA GLN A 19 0.19 16.72 -13.59
C GLN A 19 -0.20 15.60 -12.63
N TRP A 20 -0.69 15.91 -11.42
CA TRP A 20 -1.15 14.85 -10.52
C TRP A 20 -2.43 14.19 -11.03
N LEU A 21 -3.31 14.91 -11.73
CA LEU A 21 -4.52 14.35 -12.34
C LEU A 21 -4.18 13.32 -13.42
N ILE A 22 -3.19 13.59 -14.27
CA ILE A 22 -2.71 12.63 -15.28
C ILE A 22 -2.15 11.37 -14.62
N LYS A 23 -1.28 11.55 -13.61
CA LYS A 23 -0.72 10.41 -12.86
C LYS A 23 -1.79 9.60 -12.13
N ALA A 24 -2.78 10.26 -11.55
CA ALA A 24 -3.91 9.59 -10.91
C ALA A 24 -4.71 8.78 -11.93
N ALA A 25 -5.05 9.37 -13.09
CA ALA A 25 -5.75 8.67 -14.15
C ALA A 25 -4.98 7.41 -14.62
N ASP A 26 -3.66 7.50 -14.74
CA ASP A 26 -2.81 6.34 -15.07
C ASP A 26 -2.84 5.26 -13.98
N LEU A 27 -2.81 5.64 -12.69
CA LEU A 27 -2.97 4.69 -11.58
C LEU A 27 -4.34 4.02 -11.59
N TYR A 28 -5.42 4.77 -11.84
CA TYR A 28 -6.77 4.21 -11.96
C TYR A 28 -6.87 3.21 -13.11
N ARG A 29 -6.31 3.55 -14.28
CA ARG A 29 -6.26 2.65 -15.44
C ARG A 29 -5.45 1.40 -15.14
N ALA A 30 -4.29 1.54 -14.50
CA ALA A 30 -3.47 0.41 -14.09
C ALA A 30 -4.21 -0.52 -13.11
N ASN A 31 -4.88 0.05 -12.09
CA ASN A 31 -5.70 -0.73 -11.16
C ASN A 31 -6.86 -1.46 -11.86
N MET A 32 -7.57 -0.80 -12.78
CA MET A 32 -8.63 -1.45 -13.57
C MET A 32 -8.09 -2.59 -14.43
N VAL A 33 -6.98 -2.37 -15.14
CA VAL A 33 -6.35 -3.40 -15.97
C VAL A 33 -5.85 -4.55 -15.11
N TRP A 34 -5.27 -4.29 -13.94
CA TRP A 34 -4.88 -5.35 -13.01
C TRP A 34 -6.12 -6.13 -12.55
N LYS A 35 -7.17 -5.47 -12.09
CA LYS A 35 -8.40 -6.15 -11.64
C LYS A 35 -9.00 -7.04 -12.72
N LEU A 36 -9.00 -6.60 -13.97
CA LEU A 36 -9.60 -7.30 -15.10
C LEU A 36 -8.71 -8.41 -15.69
N PHE A 37 -7.40 -8.17 -15.81
CA PHE A 37 -6.50 -9.04 -16.58
C PHE A 37 -5.40 -9.69 -15.75
N GLY A 38 -5.21 -9.28 -14.48
CA GLY A 38 -4.24 -9.91 -13.58
C GLY A 38 -2.76 -9.70 -13.97
N THR A 39 -2.47 -8.78 -14.89
CA THR A 39 -1.12 -8.62 -15.45
C THR A 39 -0.18 -7.91 -14.47
N GLY A 40 0.94 -8.55 -14.10
CA GLY A 40 1.94 -8.01 -13.17
C GLY A 40 2.52 -6.64 -13.57
N ALA A 41 2.57 -6.33 -14.86
CA ALA A 41 3.03 -5.03 -15.36
C ALA A 41 2.18 -3.84 -14.90
N SER A 42 0.88 -4.04 -14.69
CA SER A 42 0.00 -3.00 -14.12
C SER A 42 0.27 -2.76 -12.65
N GLY A 43 0.76 -3.79 -11.96
CA GLY A 43 1.15 -3.67 -10.57
C GLY A 43 2.47 -3.02 -10.32
N GLN A 44 3.40 -3.21 -11.25
CA GLN A 44 4.67 -2.51 -11.21
C GLN A 44 4.47 -0.99 -11.26
N ARG A 45 3.49 -0.50 -12.03
CA ARG A 45 3.12 0.93 -12.04
C ARG A 45 2.58 1.43 -10.70
N LEU A 46 1.82 0.60 -9.97
CA LEU A 46 1.38 0.97 -8.61
C LEU A 46 2.57 1.03 -7.66
N ILE A 47 3.52 0.09 -7.76
CA ILE A 47 4.76 0.08 -6.98
C ILE A 47 5.61 1.33 -7.26
N GLU A 48 5.79 1.68 -8.53
CA GLU A 48 6.47 2.93 -8.94
C GLU A 48 5.78 4.17 -8.36
N GLY A 49 4.43 4.13 -8.29
CA GLY A 49 3.63 5.19 -7.67
C GLY A 49 3.95 5.43 -6.20
N LEU A 50 4.42 4.42 -5.45
CA LEU A 50 4.82 4.56 -4.04
C LEU A 50 6.04 5.45 -3.86
N SER A 51 6.91 5.53 -4.86
CA SER A 51 8.10 6.39 -4.86
C SER A 51 7.86 7.75 -5.52
N SER A 52 6.60 8.09 -5.84
CA SER A 52 6.25 9.39 -6.41
C SER A 52 6.59 10.54 -5.44
N PRO A 53 7.10 11.69 -5.91
CA PRO A 53 7.27 12.87 -5.07
C PRO A 53 5.92 13.46 -4.60
N ASN A 54 4.84 13.19 -5.34
CA ASN A 54 3.49 13.66 -4.99
C ASN A 54 2.82 12.73 -3.99
N GLU A 55 2.44 13.26 -2.83
CA GLU A 55 1.81 12.52 -1.73
C GLU A 55 0.48 11.86 -2.11
N ASN A 56 -0.39 12.57 -2.85
CA ASN A 56 -1.67 12.01 -3.29
C ASN A 56 -1.48 10.79 -4.18
N VAL A 57 -0.47 10.83 -5.05
CA VAL A 57 -0.11 9.70 -5.93
C VAL A 57 0.38 8.51 -5.11
N ARG A 58 1.24 8.73 -4.10
CA ARG A 58 1.70 7.66 -3.20
C ARG A 58 0.56 7.03 -2.43
N THR A 59 -0.33 7.85 -1.87
CA THR A 59 -1.49 7.40 -1.09
C THR A 59 -2.44 6.57 -1.95
N LEU A 60 -2.78 7.05 -3.16
CA LEU A 60 -3.64 6.30 -4.09
C LEU A 60 -3.03 4.97 -4.51
N ALA A 61 -1.73 4.95 -4.82
CA ALA A 61 -1.01 3.73 -5.17
C ALA A 61 -1.06 2.70 -4.03
N GLY A 62 -0.83 3.13 -2.79
CA GLY A 62 -0.92 2.26 -1.61
C GLY A 62 -2.32 1.71 -1.38
N MET A 63 -3.34 2.57 -1.48
CA MET A 63 -4.73 2.14 -1.37
C MET A 63 -5.09 1.07 -2.41
N PHE A 64 -4.67 1.24 -3.66
CA PHE A 64 -4.95 0.24 -4.71
C PHE A 64 -4.20 -1.07 -4.52
N LEU A 65 -2.97 -1.03 -3.99
CA LEU A 65 -2.22 -2.24 -3.66
C LEU A 65 -2.90 -3.02 -2.53
N VAL A 66 -3.29 -2.36 -1.44
CA VAL A 66 -4.02 -3.00 -0.34
C VAL A 66 -5.37 -3.54 -0.82
N GLN A 67 -6.11 -2.77 -1.62
CA GLN A 67 -7.40 -3.21 -2.18
C GLN A 67 -7.26 -4.42 -3.13
N SER A 68 -6.11 -4.56 -3.79
CA SER A 68 -5.81 -5.72 -4.64
C SER A 68 -5.55 -6.99 -3.82
N GLY A 69 -5.36 -6.86 -2.50
CA GLY A 69 -5.24 -7.96 -1.56
C GLY A 69 -4.09 -8.90 -1.92
N ARG A 70 -4.37 -10.21 -1.91
CA ARG A 70 -3.34 -11.24 -2.13
C ARG A 70 -2.57 -11.11 -3.44
N LYS A 71 -3.16 -10.50 -4.48
CA LYS A 71 -2.50 -10.30 -5.77
C LYS A 71 -1.29 -9.35 -5.66
N ALA A 72 -1.32 -8.42 -4.70
CA ALA A 72 -0.23 -7.46 -4.50
C ALA A 72 0.96 -8.05 -3.74
N ILE A 73 0.78 -9.17 -3.03
CA ILE A 73 1.81 -9.76 -2.16
C ILE A 73 3.12 -10.01 -2.91
N PRO A 74 3.16 -10.69 -4.08
CA PRO A 74 4.44 -10.98 -4.74
C PRO A 74 5.21 -9.72 -5.14
N LEU A 75 4.51 -8.64 -5.48
CA LEU A 75 5.15 -7.37 -5.84
C LEU A 75 5.68 -6.64 -4.61
N LEU A 76 4.91 -6.63 -3.53
CA LEU A 76 5.34 -6.05 -2.25
C LEU A 76 6.54 -6.80 -1.67
N GLU A 77 6.53 -8.14 -1.76
CA GLU A 77 7.66 -8.96 -1.33
C GLU A 77 8.92 -8.69 -2.15
N HIS A 78 8.79 -8.50 -3.46
CA HIS A 78 9.91 -8.11 -4.32
C HIS A 78 10.50 -6.76 -3.87
N GLU A 79 9.68 -5.78 -3.47
CA GLU A 79 10.19 -4.51 -2.95
C GLU A 79 10.91 -4.65 -1.61
N LEU A 80 10.44 -5.53 -0.72
CA LEU A 80 11.15 -5.86 0.53
C LEU A 80 12.53 -6.45 0.26
N GLU A 81 12.64 -7.39 -0.69
CA GLU A 81 13.91 -8.02 -1.05
C GLU A 81 14.91 -6.99 -1.60
N ASN A 82 14.42 -5.96 -2.29
CA ASN A 82 15.24 -4.86 -2.81
C ASN A 82 15.45 -3.71 -1.82
N ARG A 83 14.95 -3.84 -0.57
CA ARG A 83 14.96 -2.81 0.47
C ARG A 83 14.42 -1.45 0.03
N ARG A 84 13.35 -1.45 -0.78
CA ARG A 84 12.69 -0.23 -1.28
C ARG A 84 11.38 0.01 -0.53
N ASN A 85 11.12 1.29 -0.20
CA ASN A 85 9.89 1.72 0.47
C ASN A 85 9.55 0.90 1.74
N MET A 86 10.58 0.46 2.49
CA MET A 86 10.49 -0.58 3.51
C MET A 86 9.36 -0.40 4.53
N PRO A 87 9.25 0.74 5.25
CA PRO A 87 8.18 0.91 6.24
C PRO A 87 6.80 0.80 5.61
N LEU A 88 6.63 1.42 4.45
CA LEU A 88 5.35 1.48 3.74
C LEU A 88 4.92 0.09 3.23
N VAL A 89 5.86 -0.69 2.67
CA VAL A 89 5.60 -2.04 2.16
C VAL A 89 5.25 -3.01 3.31
N LEU A 90 5.96 -2.92 4.44
CA LEU A 90 5.67 -3.73 5.63
C LEU A 90 4.25 -3.46 6.15
N THR A 91 3.86 -2.18 6.26
CA THR A 91 2.50 -1.79 6.66
C THR A 91 1.45 -2.36 5.70
N MET A 92 1.66 -2.24 4.38
CA MET A 92 0.70 -2.77 3.39
C MET A 92 0.53 -4.29 3.49
N LEU A 93 1.61 -5.04 3.76
CA LEU A 93 1.50 -6.50 3.95
C LEU A 93 0.67 -6.86 5.19
N GLY A 94 0.82 -6.10 6.27
CA GLY A 94 -0.04 -6.20 7.46
C GLY A 94 -1.50 -5.87 7.14
N ASP A 95 -1.74 -4.78 6.42
CA ASP A 95 -3.08 -4.35 6.01
C ASP A 95 -3.78 -5.33 5.09
N ILE A 96 -3.05 -5.99 4.19
CA ILE A 96 -3.59 -7.07 3.35
C ILE A 96 -3.99 -8.29 4.21
N GLY A 97 -3.36 -8.49 5.36
CA GLY A 97 -3.62 -9.64 6.24
C GLY A 97 -3.08 -10.95 5.67
N ALA A 98 -1.99 -10.88 4.93
CA ALA A 98 -1.37 -12.03 4.29
C ALA A 98 -0.67 -12.93 5.32
N ALA A 99 -1.34 -13.98 5.81
CA ALA A 99 -0.77 -14.92 6.78
C ALA A 99 0.57 -15.52 6.31
N GLU A 100 0.70 -15.76 5.00
CA GLU A 100 1.94 -16.19 4.35
C GLU A 100 3.12 -15.22 4.56
N SER A 101 2.84 -13.94 4.79
CA SER A 101 3.85 -12.89 5.01
C SER A 101 4.30 -12.79 6.47
N GLU A 102 3.67 -13.50 7.42
CA GLU A 102 3.99 -13.42 8.85
C GLU A 102 5.48 -13.70 9.11
N GLY A 103 6.02 -14.76 8.49
CA GLY A 103 7.43 -15.11 8.61
C GLY A 103 8.36 -14.02 8.09
N LYS A 104 7.95 -13.29 7.05
CA LYS A 104 8.71 -12.15 6.49
C LYS A 104 8.61 -10.92 7.39
N LEU A 105 7.44 -10.61 7.94
CA LEU A 105 7.27 -9.51 8.90
C LEU A 105 8.13 -9.74 10.15
N ARG A 106 8.16 -10.97 10.68
CA ARG A 106 8.99 -11.32 11.85
C ARG A 106 10.48 -11.09 11.62
N ARG A 107 10.99 -11.35 10.41
CA ARG A 107 12.42 -11.12 10.09
C ARG A 107 12.82 -9.64 10.13
N HIS A 108 11.86 -8.73 9.99
CA HIS A 108 12.11 -7.29 9.97
C HIS A 108 11.84 -6.61 11.31
N LEU A 109 11.51 -7.35 12.37
CA LEU A 109 11.28 -6.77 13.71
C LEU A 109 12.55 -6.13 14.30
N ASP A 110 13.72 -6.65 13.93
CA ASP A 110 15.03 -6.15 14.34
C ASP A 110 15.78 -5.52 13.16
N ASP A 111 15.06 -4.96 12.17
CA ASP A 111 15.71 -4.28 11.05
C ASP A 111 16.56 -3.10 11.56
N SER A 112 17.69 -2.86 10.89
CA SER A 112 18.61 -1.77 11.24
C SER A 112 17.98 -0.38 11.03
N ASP A 113 16.98 -0.28 10.17
CA ASP A 113 16.13 0.91 10.06
C ASP A 113 15.02 0.86 11.14
N PRO A 114 15.02 1.79 12.11
CA PRO A 114 14.03 1.81 13.19
C PRO A 114 12.59 2.01 12.69
N GLU A 115 12.40 2.72 11.56
CA GLU A 115 11.06 2.91 10.99
C GLU A 115 10.56 1.62 10.34
N ALA A 116 11.45 0.87 9.70
CA ALA A 116 11.11 -0.45 9.17
C ALA A 116 10.80 -1.45 10.30
N ALA A 117 11.59 -1.47 11.36
CA ALA A 117 11.35 -2.31 12.54
C ALA A 117 10.00 -2.01 13.20
N LYS A 118 9.68 -0.73 13.37
CA LYS A 118 8.38 -0.28 13.89
C LYS A 118 7.24 -0.71 12.97
N ALA A 119 7.35 -0.48 11.66
CA ALA A 119 6.34 -0.89 10.69
C ALA A 119 6.12 -2.40 10.68
N ALA A 120 7.19 -3.20 10.79
CA ALA A 120 7.09 -4.66 10.90
C ALA A 120 6.31 -5.10 12.14
N ASN A 121 6.54 -4.44 13.28
CA ASN A 121 5.85 -4.73 14.54
C ASN A 121 4.36 -4.38 14.44
N GLU A 122 4.04 -3.20 13.91
CA GLU A 122 2.66 -2.75 13.70
C GLU A 122 1.91 -3.66 12.72
N ALA A 123 2.53 -3.99 11.59
CA ALA A 123 1.99 -4.89 10.59
C ALA A 123 1.72 -6.30 11.15
N LEU A 124 2.65 -6.83 11.94
CA LEU A 124 2.49 -8.15 12.58
C LEU A 124 1.32 -8.15 13.56
N ARG A 125 1.16 -7.09 14.37
CA ARG A 125 0.00 -6.95 15.27
C ARG A 125 -1.30 -6.93 14.49
N ALA A 126 -1.39 -6.11 13.45
CA ALA A 126 -2.58 -5.99 12.61
C ALA A 126 -2.98 -7.33 11.97
N LEU A 127 -1.99 -8.08 11.47
CA LEU A 127 -2.19 -9.40 10.89
C LEU A 127 -2.73 -10.41 11.92
N LEU A 128 -2.14 -10.48 13.11
CA LEU A 128 -2.59 -11.39 14.17
C LEU A 128 -3.99 -11.06 14.68
N LEU A 129 -4.32 -9.76 14.78
CA LEU A 129 -5.66 -9.29 15.12
C LEU A 129 -6.69 -9.77 14.09
N LYS A 130 -6.41 -9.62 12.79
CA LYS A 130 -7.28 -10.10 11.71
C LYS A 130 -7.47 -11.62 11.77
N GLN A 131 -6.40 -12.39 11.90
CA GLN A 131 -6.49 -13.85 12.02
C GLN A 131 -7.34 -14.29 13.21
N LYS A 132 -7.24 -13.60 14.35
CA LYS A 132 -8.06 -13.88 15.54
C LYS A 132 -9.55 -13.61 15.27
N MET A 133 -9.88 -12.52 14.58
CA MET A 133 -11.24 -12.17 14.22
C MET A 133 -11.85 -13.18 13.23
N ASP A 134 -11.09 -13.57 12.21
CA ASP A 134 -11.51 -14.56 11.21
C ASP A 134 -11.76 -15.94 11.86
N SER A 135 -10.89 -16.34 12.79
CA SER A 135 -11.05 -17.60 13.54
C SER A 135 -12.29 -17.57 14.45
N SER A 136 -12.56 -16.44 15.09
CA SER A 136 -13.73 -16.28 15.98
C SER A 136 -15.05 -16.28 15.20
N ALA A 137 -15.08 -15.63 14.04
CA ALA A 137 -16.25 -15.62 13.15
C ALA A 137 -16.58 -17.03 12.63
N ASN A 138 -15.58 -17.83 12.26
CA ASN A 138 -15.78 -19.19 11.79
C ASN A 138 -16.31 -20.12 12.91
N MET A 139 -15.88 -19.89 14.15
CA MET A 139 -16.29 -20.69 15.31
C MET A 139 -17.72 -20.36 15.79
N GLU A 140 -18.18 -19.12 15.62
CA GLU A 140 -19.57 -18.72 15.90
C GLU A 140 -20.54 -19.26 14.83
N SER A 141 -20.14 -19.31 13.55
CA SER A 141 -20.97 -19.83 12.45
C SER A 141 -21.18 -21.35 12.49
N GLN A 142 -20.38 -22.09 13.25
CA GLN A 142 -20.47 -23.55 13.36
C GLN A 142 -21.17 -24.01 14.65
N ARG A 143 -21.69 -23.08 15.49
CA ARG A 143 -22.53 -23.48 16.62
C ARG A 143 -23.86 -24.06 16.12
N PRO A 144 -24.24 -25.27 16.53
CA PRO A 144 -25.57 -25.78 16.23
C PRO A 144 -26.63 -24.85 16.83
N PRO A 145 -27.77 -24.65 16.15
CA PRO A 145 -28.87 -23.87 16.70
C PRO A 145 -29.30 -24.49 18.03
N LYS A 146 -29.52 -23.64 19.03
CA LYS A 146 -30.04 -24.08 20.33
C LYS A 146 -31.47 -24.57 20.11
N GLU A 147 -31.69 -25.86 20.32
CA GLU A 147 -33.03 -26.48 20.42
C GLU A 147 -33.79 -25.96 21.64
#